data_AF-A0A3N4NRU5-F1
#
_entry.id   AF-A0A3N4NRU5-F1
#
_cell.length_a   1.000
_cell.length_b   1.000
_cell.length_c   1.000
_cell.angle_alpha   90.00
_cell.angle_beta   90.00
_cell.angle_gamma   90.00
#
_symmetry.space_group_name_H-M   'P 1'
#
loop_
_entity.id
_entity.type
_entity.pdbx_description
1 polymer ?
#
loop_
_entity_poly.entity_id
_entity_poly.type
_entity_poly.pdbx_seq_one_letter_code
_entity_poly.pdbx_strand_id
1 'polypeptide(L)'
;MPIFPGAFSPTEIHNAWKWGAKMVKVFPSANMAPSYLKNVSALLDFIDLMPTGGVSLENILEFRKAGAKAFGMGGLLFDSELIKNKDWEGLGQHFNKFQQLL
;
A
#
# COMPACT_ATOMS: atom_id res chain seq x y z
N MET A 1 -16.18 -4.55 13.30
CA MET A 1 -15.25 -3.57 12.71
C MET A 1 -14.24 -4.33 11.85
N PRO A 2 -14.01 -3.97 10.57
CA PRO A 2 -12.97 -4.62 9.76
C PRO A 2 -11.57 -4.32 10.32
N ILE A 3 -10.67 -5.30 10.27
CA ILE A 3 -9.28 -5.20 10.74
C ILE A 3 -8.36 -5.58 9.59
N PHE A 4 -7.32 -4.76 9.35
CA PHE A 4 -6.30 -4.98 8.31
C PHE A 4 -4.92 -5.11 8.97
N PRO A 5 -4.59 -6.29 9.53
CA PRO A 5 -3.34 -6.48 10.27
C PRO A 5 -2.12 -6.34 9.35
N GLY A 6 -1.01 -5.90 9.93
CA GLY A 6 0.29 -5.85 9.26
C GLY A 6 0.95 -7.23 9.24
N ALA A 7 1.54 -7.60 8.11
CA ALA A 7 2.36 -8.79 7.93
C ALA A 7 3.46 -8.51 6.90
N PHE A 8 4.51 -9.32 6.90
CA PHE A 8 5.58 -9.22 5.91
C PHE A 8 5.65 -10.48 5.06
N SER A 9 5.82 -11.64 5.70
CA SER A 9 6.05 -12.94 5.06
C SER A 9 4.75 -13.65 4.61
N PRO A 10 4.81 -14.61 3.67
CA PRO A 10 3.64 -15.39 3.25
C PRO A 10 2.94 -16.10 4.42
N THR A 11 3.71 -16.62 5.39
CA THR A 11 3.18 -17.29 6.57
C THR A 11 2.37 -16.35 7.46
N GLU A 12 2.89 -15.15 7.72
CA GLU A 12 2.19 -14.13 8.51
C GLU A 12 0.92 -13.65 7.78
N ILE A 13 1.00 -13.45 6.46
CA ILE A 13 -0.13 -13.05 5.62
C ILE A 13 -1.24 -14.11 5.66
N HIS A 14 -0.88 -15.37 5.48
CA HIS A 14 -1.84 -16.48 5.54
C HIS A 14 -2.44 -16.62 6.95
N ASN A 15 -1.64 -16.48 8.01
CA ASN A 15 -2.14 -16.54 9.39
C ASN A 15 -3.12 -15.40 9.70
N ALA A 16 -2.83 -14.18 9.23
CA ALA A 16 -3.75 -13.06 9.37
C ALA A 16 -5.11 -13.34 8.71
N TRP A 17 -5.10 -13.84 7.47
CA TRP A 17 -6.32 -14.25 6.78
C TRP A 17 -7.06 -15.37 7.50
N LYS A 18 -6.34 -16.41 7.95
CA LYS A 18 -6.88 -17.53 8.73
C LYS A 18 -7.57 -17.06 10.03
N TRP A 19 -7.11 -15.98 10.62
CA TRP A 19 -7.72 -15.35 11.81
C TRP A 19 -8.84 -14.35 11.47
N GLY A 20 -9.26 -14.27 10.21
CA GLY A 20 -10.41 -13.48 9.78
C GLY A 20 -10.08 -12.11 9.20
N ALA A 21 -8.81 -11.82 8.87
CA ALA A 21 -8.47 -10.59 8.17
C ALA A 21 -9.12 -10.58 6.76
N LYS A 22 -9.84 -9.50 6.45
CA LYS A 22 -10.43 -9.31 5.11
C LYS A 22 -9.39 -8.89 4.06
N MET A 23 -8.30 -8.27 4.50
CA MET A 23 -7.18 -7.83 3.70
C MET A 23 -5.98 -7.67 4.62
N VAL A 24 -4.78 -7.87 4.09
CA VAL A 24 -3.54 -7.81 4.87
C VAL A 24 -2.68 -6.64 4.42
N LYS A 25 -2.26 -5.82 5.38
CA LYS A 25 -1.27 -4.75 5.17
C LYS A 25 0.11 -5.38 5.03
N VAL A 26 0.71 -5.30 3.85
CA VAL A 26 2.08 -5.75 3.63
C VAL A 26 3.03 -4.60 3.98
N PHE A 27 3.86 -4.75 5.01
CA PHE A 27 4.69 -3.66 5.53
C PHE A 27 6.05 -4.16 6.05
N PRO A 28 7.16 -3.43 5.82
CA PRO A 28 7.28 -2.21 5.00
C PRO A 28 7.48 -2.53 3.51
N SER A 29 6.75 -1.86 2.61
CA SER A 29 6.82 -2.11 1.16
C SER A 29 7.96 -1.36 0.46
N ALA A 30 8.52 -0.31 1.04
CA ALA A 30 9.58 0.53 0.47
C ALA A 30 10.83 -0.29 0.10
N ASN A 31 11.12 -1.30 0.92
CA ASN A 31 12.28 -2.17 0.79
C ASN A 31 12.02 -3.35 -0.15
N MET A 32 10.85 -3.41 -0.78
CA MET A 32 10.41 -4.55 -1.57
C MET A 32 10.19 -4.12 -3.01
N ALA A 33 10.69 -4.93 -3.94
CA ALA A 33 10.27 -4.81 -5.32
C ALA A 33 8.79 -5.23 -5.43
N PRO A 34 7.99 -4.61 -6.33
CA PRO A 34 6.63 -5.04 -6.63
C PRO A 34 6.51 -6.53 -7.01
N SER A 35 7.61 -7.12 -7.51
CA SER A 35 7.71 -8.56 -7.75
C SER A 35 7.47 -9.42 -6.50
N TYR A 36 7.79 -8.92 -5.30
CA TYR A 36 7.46 -9.62 -4.08
C TYR A 36 5.95 -9.79 -3.93
N LEU A 37 5.20 -8.69 -4.08
CA LEU A 37 3.75 -8.71 -3.95
C LEU A 37 3.14 -9.66 -4.99
N LYS A 38 3.66 -9.65 -6.23
CA LYS A 38 3.28 -10.58 -7.28
C LYS A 38 3.53 -12.04 -6.89
N ASN A 39 4.70 -12.35 -6.35
CA ASN A 39 5.08 -13.71 -5.96
C ASN A 39 4.22 -14.24 -4.80
N VAL A 40 3.94 -13.39 -3.80
CA VAL A 40 3.02 -13.76 -2.70
C VAL A 40 1.61 -13.96 -3.24
N SER A 41 1.13 -13.04 -4.08
CA SER A 41 -0.21 -13.12 -4.68
C SER A 41 -0.36 -14.35 -5.58
N ALA A 42 0.71 -14.85 -6.20
CA ALA A 42 0.66 -16.09 -6.99
C ALA A 42 0.37 -17.34 -6.15
N LEU A 43 0.71 -17.33 -4.85
CA LEU A 43 0.44 -18.43 -3.92
C LEU A 43 -0.81 -18.20 -3.06
N LEU A 44 -1.18 -16.93 -2.84
CA LEU A 44 -2.23 -16.49 -1.92
C LEU A 44 -3.23 -15.56 -2.63
N ASP A 45 -3.65 -15.91 -3.85
CA ASP A 45 -4.51 -15.07 -4.72
C ASP A 45 -5.90 -14.77 -4.14
N PHE A 46 -6.33 -15.56 -3.17
CA PHE A 46 -7.56 -15.41 -2.39
C PHE A 46 -7.44 -14.42 -1.21
N ILE A 47 -6.28 -13.81 -0.99
CA ILE A 47 -6.04 -12.81 0.06
C ILE A 47 -5.79 -11.45 -0.58
N ASP A 48 -6.65 -10.48 -0.29
CA ASP A 48 -6.42 -9.10 -0.71
C ASP A 48 -5.21 -8.51 0.05
N LEU A 49 -4.28 -7.92 -0.70
CA LEU A 49 -3.05 -7.33 -0.15
C LEU A 49 -2.99 -5.82 -0.33
N MET A 50 -2.51 -5.14 0.69
CA MET A 50 -2.33 -3.68 0.76
C MET A 50 -0.86 -3.34 1.04
N PRO A 51 0.00 -3.12 0.02
CA PRO A 51 1.34 -2.58 0.22
C PRO A 51 1.28 -1.26 1.00
N THR A 52 2.14 -1.11 2.00
CA THR A 52 2.18 0.04 2.90
C THR A 52 3.61 0.38 3.30
N GLY A 53 3.88 1.68 3.42
CA GLY A 53 5.19 2.21 3.80
C GLY A 53 6.11 2.30 2.58
N GLY A 54 6.27 3.52 2.04
CA GLY A 54 7.07 3.78 0.83
C GLY A 54 6.33 3.65 -0.50
N VAL A 55 4.98 3.55 -0.49
CA VAL A 55 4.18 3.68 -1.71
C VAL A 55 4.18 5.16 -2.15
N SER A 56 4.55 5.41 -3.41
CA SER A 56 4.80 6.73 -4.00
C SER A 56 4.20 6.82 -5.40
N LEU A 57 4.22 8.01 -6.02
CA LEU A 57 3.74 8.19 -7.39
C LEU A 57 4.54 7.35 -8.41
N GLU A 58 5.81 7.09 -8.11
CA GLU A 58 6.74 6.37 -8.98
C GLU A 58 6.47 4.87 -9.00
N ASN A 59 6.01 4.28 -7.88
CA ASN A 59 5.89 2.82 -7.74
C ASN A 59 4.45 2.31 -7.60
N ILE A 60 3.46 3.19 -7.38
CA ILE A 60 2.07 2.78 -7.11
C ILE A 60 1.47 1.96 -8.27
N LEU A 61 1.76 2.33 -9.51
CA LEU A 61 1.31 1.58 -10.68
C LEU A 61 1.92 0.19 -10.77
N GLU A 62 3.17 0.03 -10.35
CA GLU A 62 3.84 -1.27 -10.36
C GLU A 62 3.24 -2.19 -9.30
N PHE A 63 2.98 -1.69 -8.09
CA PHE A 63 2.25 -2.43 -7.07
C PHE A 63 0.83 -2.78 -7.49
N ARG A 64 0.12 -1.88 -8.18
CA ARG A 64 -1.20 -2.16 -8.77
C ARG A 64 -1.13 -3.33 -9.76
N LYS A 65 -0.17 -3.29 -10.70
CA LYS A 65 0.07 -4.36 -11.67
C LYS A 65 0.48 -5.68 -11.01
N ALA A 66 1.12 -5.61 -9.85
CA ALA A 66 1.51 -6.78 -9.05
C ALA A 66 0.34 -7.40 -8.26
N GLY A 67 -0.86 -6.83 -8.31
CA GLY A 67 -2.06 -7.39 -7.69
C GLY A 67 -2.53 -6.66 -6.42
N ALA A 68 -1.93 -5.53 -6.05
CA ALA A 68 -2.38 -4.72 -4.92
C ALA A 68 -3.87 -4.35 -5.06
N LYS A 69 -4.63 -4.52 -3.97
CA LYS A 69 -6.07 -4.21 -3.91
C LYS A 69 -6.37 -2.89 -3.21
N ALA A 70 -5.42 -2.41 -2.43
CA ALA A 70 -5.43 -1.11 -1.77
C ALA A 70 -3.99 -0.64 -1.55
N PHE A 71 -3.81 0.59 -1.07
CA PHE A 71 -2.49 1.15 -0.77
C PHE A 71 -2.52 1.87 0.57
N GLY A 72 -1.57 1.53 1.45
CA GLY A 72 -1.34 2.29 2.67
C GLY A 72 -0.31 3.38 2.43
N MET A 73 -0.75 4.63 2.44
CA MET A 73 0.09 5.79 2.21
C MET A 73 0.13 6.70 3.44
N GLY A 74 1.26 7.36 3.65
CA GLY A 74 1.53 8.21 4.82
C GLY A 74 2.29 9.46 4.39
N GLY A 75 3.54 9.62 4.84
CA GLY A 75 4.34 10.83 4.61
C GLY A 75 4.54 11.22 3.14
N LEU A 76 4.52 10.27 2.20
CA LEU A 76 4.60 10.57 0.76
C LEU A 76 3.28 11.10 0.18
N LEU A 77 2.14 10.79 0.82
CA LEU A 77 0.85 11.39 0.48
C LEU A 77 0.72 12.75 1.17
N PHE A 78 1.02 12.82 2.46
CA PHE A 78 0.99 14.06 3.25
C PHE A 78 2.34 14.77 3.24
N ASP A 79 2.65 15.45 2.12
CA ASP A 79 3.89 16.19 1.95
C ASP A 79 4.11 17.21 3.08
N SER A 80 5.19 17.03 3.85
CA SER A 80 5.46 17.82 5.05
C SER A 80 5.82 19.27 4.75
N GLU A 81 6.44 19.56 3.60
CA GLU A 81 6.81 20.92 3.22
C GLU A 81 5.57 21.71 2.81
N LEU A 82 4.66 21.10 2.03
CA LEU A 82 3.37 21.73 1.69
C LEU A 82 2.54 22.02 2.95
N ILE A 83 2.48 21.07 3.88
CA ILE A 83 1.77 21.25 5.16
C ILE A 83 2.42 22.36 6.00
N LYS A 84 3.75 22.35 6.15
CA LYS A 84 4.48 23.35 6.92
C LYS A 84 4.29 24.76 6.37
N ASN A 85 4.25 24.88 5.05
CA ASN A 85 4.02 26.15 4.36
C ASN A 85 2.53 26.54 4.27
N LYS A 86 1.63 25.70 4.79
CA LYS A 86 0.16 25.85 4.69
C LYS A 86 -0.32 25.97 3.23
N ASP A 87 0.40 25.35 2.31
CA ASP A 87 0.05 25.30 0.89
C ASP A 87 -1.01 24.21 0.66
N TRP A 88 -2.25 24.53 1.00
CA TRP A 88 -3.38 23.60 0.88
C TRP A 88 -3.75 23.31 -0.57
N GLU A 89 -3.53 24.28 -1.46
CA GLU A 89 -3.76 24.10 -2.90
C GLU A 89 -2.75 23.13 -3.49
N GLY A 90 -1.46 23.34 -3.20
CA GLY A 90 -0.39 22.42 -3.59
C GLY A 90 -0.61 21.02 -3.03
N LEU A 91 -1.05 20.89 -1.76
CA LEU A 91 -1.35 19.59 -1.16
C LEU A 91 -2.55 18.91 -1.86
N GLY A 92 -3.58 19.67 -2.22
CA GLY A 92 -4.71 19.15 -3.01
C GLY A 92 -4.28 18.68 -4.40
N GLN A 93 -3.44 19.44 -5.09
CA GLN A 93 -2.85 19.04 -6.38
C GLN A 93 -2.00 17.78 -6.24
N HIS A 94 -1.27 17.65 -5.13
CA HIS A 94 -0.48 16.46 -4.84
C HIS A 94 -1.36 15.21 -4.65
N PHE A 95 -2.47 15.31 -3.91
CA PHE A 95 -3.44 14.22 -3.81
C PHE A 95 -4.05 13.82 -5.16
N ASN A 96 -4.35 14.81 -6.02
CA ASN A 96 -4.89 14.55 -7.36
C ASN A 96 -3.93 13.70 -8.21
N LYS A 97 -2.61 13.87 -8.06
CA LYS A 97 -1.62 13.03 -8.76
C LYS A 97 -1.76 11.56 -8.37
N PHE A 98 -1.97 11.26 -7.08
CA PHE A 98 -2.21 9.88 -6.65
C PHE A 98 -3.53 9.34 -7.17
N GLN A 99 -4.60 10.15 -7.10
CA GLN A 99 -5.92 9.75 -7.57
C GLN A 99 -5.93 9.35 -9.06
N GLN A 100 -5.15 10.04 -9.90
CA GLN A 100 -5.03 9.72 -11.33
C GLN A 100 -4.36 8.36 -11.61
N LEU A 101 -3.68 7.77 -10.61
CA LEU A 101 -2.99 6.47 -10.72
C LEU A 101 -3.77 5.33 -10.05
N LEU A 102 -4.86 5.66 -9.33
CA LEU A 102 -5.78 4.73 -8.68
C LEU A 102 -6.97 4.37 -9.59
#